data_AF-A0A2N3CQF1-F1
#
_entry.id   AF-A0A2N3CQF1-F1
#
_cell.length_a   1.000
_cell.length_b   1.000
_cell.length_c   1.000
_cell.angle_alpha   90.00
_cell.angle_beta   90.00
_cell.angle_gamma   90.00
#
_symmetry.space_group_name_H-M   'P 1'
#
loop_
_entity.id
_entity.type
_entity.pdbx_description
1 polymer ?
#
loop_
_entity_poly.entity_id
_entity_poly.type
_entity_poly.pdbx_seq_one_letter_code
_entity_poly.pdbx_strand_id
1 'polypeptide(L)'
;MGEETMDLAADQAVEAILRDELAREDRAAAAVVPVLRHLLASDAQALVSDAILARVRGMVVDCAAQLLAAMAGRDPSARSTSLADPAMLDFWAERLMRDEPLLSFCHALANEGLLAEKFQLRRAIDPVLSPLLQELIASDDPAIASLAMSALAAQSRFIQSQRRMELPLGELPAELFHAVIAIGLRHAVDDTARAALERVPLRYDEAASRLGLLARLVAAMRRGAVAAMAIDHAGLALFASALAAQTRQPRESVVLACHEGQGARLALALRSAGLSLPEIERQYLLVEPAARMPRAIATLSPEHAATMLAASRAAS
;
A
#
# COMPACT_ATOMS: atom_id res chain seq x y z
N MET A 1 40.60 3.71 26.00
CA MET A 1 39.60 3.20 26.98
C MET A 1 38.54 4.23 27.39
N GLY A 2 38.85 5.50 27.66
CA GLY A 2 37.81 6.51 27.99
C GLY A 2 36.95 6.97 26.80
N GLU A 3 37.56 7.13 25.62
CA GLU A 3 36.86 7.55 24.39
C GLU A 3 35.92 6.48 23.83
N GLU A 4 36.39 5.23 23.68
CA GLU A 4 35.57 4.12 23.16
C GLU A 4 34.33 3.84 24.03
N THR A 5 34.43 3.98 25.35
CA THR A 5 33.29 3.74 26.27
C THR A 5 32.26 4.87 26.21
N MET A 6 32.70 6.10 25.91
CA MET A 6 31.83 7.27 25.75
C MET A 6 31.11 7.25 24.39
N ASP A 7 31.77 6.75 23.34
CA ASP A 7 31.20 6.58 21.99
C ASP A 7 30.11 5.49 21.99
N LEU A 8 30.38 4.35 22.64
CA LEU A 8 29.39 3.26 22.82
C LEU A 8 28.14 3.70 23.60
N ALA A 9 28.28 4.58 24.60
CA ALA A 9 27.15 5.09 25.38
C ALA A 9 26.30 6.08 24.57
N ALA A 10 26.93 6.90 23.72
CA ALA A 10 26.24 7.81 22.81
C ALA A 10 25.46 7.03 21.73
N ASP A 11 26.06 5.99 21.15
CA ASP A 11 25.42 5.12 20.16
C ASP A 11 24.19 4.39 20.75
N GLN A 12 24.30 3.87 21.98
CA GLN A 12 23.18 3.21 22.67
C GLN A 12 22.03 4.18 22.96
N ALA A 13 22.31 5.42 23.35
CA ALA A 13 21.29 6.44 23.59
C ALA A 13 20.55 6.81 22.28
N VAL A 14 21.28 6.88 21.19
CA VAL A 14 20.79 7.21 19.85
C VAL A 14 19.91 6.09 19.27
N GLU A 15 20.29 4.83 19.46
CA GLU A 15 19.46 3.69 19.09
C GLU A 15 18.20 3.57 19.97
N ALA A 16 18.29 3.93 21.26
CA ALA A 16 17.13 3.98 22.14
C ALA A 16 16.08 5.01 21.67
N ILE A 17 16.51 6.16 21.16
CA ILE A 17 15.63 7.17 20.56
C ILE A 17 14.91 6.56 19.34
N LEU A 18 15.64 5.93 18.42
CA LEU A 18 15.04 5.29 17.23
C LEU A 18 14.00 4.22 17.60
N ARG A 19 14.29 3.40 18.61
CA ARG A 19 13.33 2.38 19.09
C ARG A 19 12.08 3.02 19.70
N ASP A 20 12.22 4.10 20.46
CA ASP A 20 11.07 4.80 21.05
C ASP A 20 10.21 5.50 19.97
N GLU A 21 10.85 6.10 18.97
CA GLU A 21 10.15 6.67 17.82
C GLU A 21 9.39 5.60 17.04
N LEU A 22 10.03 4.48 16.72
CA LEU A 22 9.39 3.35 16.04
C LEU A 22 8.23 2.77 16.86
N ALA A 23 8.40 2.59 18.18
CA ALA A 23 7.33 2.09 19.05
C ALA A 23 6.13 3.05 19.16
N ARG A 24 6.36 4.35 19.02
CA ARG A 24 5.29 5.36 18.93
C ARG A 24 4.58 5.29 17.58
N GLU A 25 5.33 5.16 16.48
CA GLU A 25 4.77 4.95 15.14
C GLU A 25 3.91 3.68 15.06
N ASP A 26 4.35 2.59 15.69
CA ASP A 26 3.64 1.31 15.75
C ASP A 26 2.32 1.41 16.50
N ARG A 27 2.33 2.04 17.68
CA ARG A 27 1.10 2.29 18.45
C ARG A 27 0.11 3.14 17.66
N ALA A 28 0.60 4.15 16.94
CA ALA A 28 -0.24 4.97 16.08
C ALA A 28 -0.84 4.14 14.93
N ALA A 29 -0.04 3.33 14.24
CA ALA A 29 -0.48 2.48 13.14
C ALA A 29 -1.49 1.40 13.58
N ALA A 30 -1.24 0.73 14.70
CA ALA A 30 -2.12 -0.30 15.26
C ALA A 30 -3.50 0.25 15.65
N ALA A 31 -3.58 1.52 16.06
CA ALA A 31 -4.86 2.16 16.40
C ALA A 31 -5.72 2.50 15.18
N VAL A 32 -5.15 2.56 13.97
CA VAL A 32 -5.85 3.08 12.78
C VAL A 32 -7.04 2.20 12.39
N VAL A 33 -6.85 0.89 12.23
CA VAL A 33 -7.92 -0.01 11.74
C VAL A 33 -9.12 -0.06 12.71
N PRO A 34 -8.94 -0.21 14.03
CA PRO A 34 -10.05 -0.11 14.98
C PRO A 34 -10.80 1.22 14.92
N VAL A 35 -10.07 2.34 14.79
CA VAL A 35 -10.66 3.68 14.66
C VAL A 35 -11.44 3.81 13.35
N LEU A 36 -10.86 3.38 12.22
CA LEU A 36 -11.55 3.37 10.93
C LEU A 36 -12.83 2.56 11.00
N ARG A 37 -12.78 1.35 11.59
CA ARG A 37 -13.96 0.51 11.75
C ARG A 37 -15.05 1.20 12.57
N HIS A 38 -14.68 1.84 13.68
CA HIS A 38 -15.62 2.57 14.52
C HIS A 38 -16.25 3.78 13.80
N LEU A 39 -15.45 4.56 13.08
CA LEU A 39 -15.91 5.72 12.32
C LEU A 39 -16.79 5.31 11.13
N LEU A 40 -16.43 4.22 10.43
CA LEU A 40 -17.22 3.69 9.31
C LEU A 40 -18.59 3.18 9.76
N ALA A 41 -18.69 2.63 10.97
CA ALA A 41 -19.92 2.12 11.57
C ALA A 41 -20.80 3.21 12.22
N SER A 42 -20.27 4.42 12.45
CA SER A 42 -20.98 5.51 13.10
C SER A 42 -21.56 6.47 12.04
N ASP A 43 -22.87 6.46 11.81
CA ASP A 43 -23.54 7.33 10.83
C ASP A 43 -23.46 8.84 11.15
N ALA A 44 -22.99 9.22 12.35
CA ALA A 44 -23.24 10.52 12.95
C ALA A 44 -22.31 11.69 12.55
N GLN A 45 -21.38 11.58 11.58
CA GLN A 45 -20.36 12.64 11.38
C GLN A 45 -19.95 12.96 9.93
N ALA A 46 -20.83 12.75 8.95
CA ALA A 46 -20.59 13.10 7.54
C ALA A 46 -20.68 14.62 7.22
N LEU A 47 -20.32 15.52 8.14
CA LEU A 47 -20.23 16.95 7.85
C LEU A 47 -18.84 17.37 7.36
N VAL A 48 -17.78 16.59 7.67
CA VAL A 48 -16.44 16.71 7.06
C VAL A 48 -15.78 15.32 7.08
N SER A 49 -15.94 14.52 6.02
CA SER A 49 -15.20 13.25 5.92
C SER A 49 -13.73 13.54 5.63
N ASP A 50 -12.83 12.95 6.44
CA ASP A 50 -11.42 12.83 6.07
C ASP A 50 -11.31 12.10 4.70
N ALA A 51 -10.35 12.50 3.87
CA ALA A 51 -10.18 11.97 2.53
C ALA A 51 -9.85 10.46 2.52
N ILE A 52 -9.15 9.97 3.55
CA ILE A 52 -8.85 8.55 3.73
C ILE A 52 -10.15 7.78 4.03
N LEU A 53 -10.96 8.28 4.98
CA LEU A 53 -12.21 7.63 5.37
C LEU A 53 -13.18 7.52 4.19
N ALA A 54 -13.31 8.59 3.41
CA ALA A 54 -14.16 8.60 2.21
C ALA A 54 -13.71 7.54 1.19
N ARG A 55 -12.40 7.49 0.89
CA ARG A 55 -11.83 6.52 -0.06
C ARG A 55 -12.02 5.08 0.43
N VAL A 56 -11.73 4.80 1.70
CA VAL A 56 -11.91 3.45 2.28
C VAL A 56 -13.38 3.03 2.21
N ARG A 57 -14.31 3.90 2.61
CA ARG A 57 -15.75 3.62 2.53
C ARG A 57 -16.17 3.34 1.09
N GLY A 58 -15.78 4.18 0.15
CA GLY A 58 -16.10 4.01 -1.27
C GLY A 58 -15.58 2.68 -1.83
N MET A 59 -14.32 2.33 -1.54
CA MET A 59 -13.71 1.10 -2.04
C MET A 59 -14.42 -0.15 -1.53
N VAL A 60 -14.82 -0.15 -0.25
CA VAL A 60 -15.59 -1.27 0.33
C VAL A 60 -16.99 -1.36 -0.28
N VAL A 61 -17.67 -0.23 -0.49
CA VAL A 61 -18.98 -0.19 -1.15
C VAL A 61 -18.88 -0.68 -2.61
N ASP A 62 -17.81 -0.31 -3.33
CA ASP A 62 -17.56 -0.80 -4.69
C ASP A 62 -17.34 -2.33 -4.70
N CYS A 63 -16.55 -2.87 -3.77
CA CYS A 63 -16.40 -4.32 -3.60
C CYS A 63 -17.75 -5.02 -3.31
N ALA A 64 -18.59 -4.44 -2.46
CA ALA A 64 -19.92 -4.96 -2.16
C ALA A 64 -20.84 -4.97 -3.41
N ALA A 65 -20.80 -3.91 -4.22
CA ALA A 65 -21.55 -3.85 -5.47
C ALA A 65 -21.08 -4.90 -6.49
N GLN A 66 -19.77 -5.15 -6.58
CA GLN A 66 -19.21 -6.20 -7.44
C GLN A 66 -19.62 -7.60 -6.99
N LEU A 67 -19.67 -7.86 -5.67
CA LEU A 67 -20.21 -9.11 -5.12
C LEU A 67 -21.69 -9.31 -5.47
N LEU A 68 -22.50 -8.26 -5.35
CA LEU A 68 -23.91 -8.28 -5.73
C LEU A 68 -24.11 -8.55 -7.23
N ALA A 69 -23.27 -7.93 -8.08
CA ALA A 69 -23.26 -8.22 -9.50
C ALA A 69 -22.91 -9.69 -9.78
N ALA A 70 -21.89 -10.22 -9.11
CA ALA A 70 -21.47 -11.62 -9.23
C ALA A 70 -22.58 -12.60 -8.84
N MET A 71 -23.25 -12.38 -7.72
CA MET A 71 -24.39 -13.21 -7.26
C MET A 71 -25.56 -13.17 -8.24
N ALA A 72 -25.76 -12.05 -8.93
CA ALA A 72 -26.76 -11.93 -10.00
C ALA A 72 -26.30 -12.55 -11.34
N GLY A 73 -25.15 -13.24 -11.37
CA GLY A 73 -24.58 -13.84 -12.59
C GLY A 73 -24.03 -12.82 -13.60
N ARG A 74 -23.88 -11.56 -13.20
CA ARG A 74 -23.31 -10.49 -14.03
C ARG A 74 -21.80 -10.44 -13.87
N ASP A 75 -21.14 -9.82 -14.84
CA ASP A 75 -19.71 -9.55 -14.75
C ASP A 75 -19.44 -8.57 -13.60
N PRO A 76 -18.63 -8.92 -12.58
CA PRO A 76 -18.28 -8.03 -11.49
C PRO A 76 -17.57 -6.76 -11.99
N SER A 77 -16.87 -6.82 -13.13
CA SER A 77 -16.19 -5.65 -13.71
C SER A 77 -17.13 -4.65 -14.39
N ALA A 78 -18.38 -5.04 -14.64
CA ALA A 78 -19.44 -4.16 -15.15
C ALA A 78 -19.98 -3.28 -14.02
N ARG A 79 -19.13 -2.33 -13.59
CA ARG A 79 -19.28 -1.34 -12.51
C ARG A 79 -20.64 -0.63 -12.52
N SER A 80 -21.63 -1.17 -11.81
CA SER A 80 -22.93 -0.51 -11.65
C SER A 80 -23.47 -0.64 -10.24
N THR A 81 -23.01 0.25 -9.38
CA THR A 81 -23.60 0.53 -8.06
C THR A 81 -25.05 0.99 -8.18
N SER A 82 -25.41 1.68 -9.27
CA SER A 82 -26.76 2.20 -9.52
C SER A 82 -27.83 1.14 -9.77
N LEU A 83 -27.43 -0.11 -10.05
CA LEU A 83 -28.35 -1.23 -10.28
C LEU A 83 -28.51 -2.13 -9.05
N ALA A 84 -27.78 -1.86 -7.97
CA ALA A 84 -27.88 -2.63 -6.73
C ALA A 84 -29.01 -2.07 -5.86
N ASP A 85 -29.77 -2.97 -5.22
CA ASP A 85 -30.69 -2.59 -4.15
C ASP A 85 -29.88 -1.95 -3.00
N PRO A 86 -30.16 -0.68 -2.62
CA PRO A 86 -29.42 0.03 -1.59
C PRO A 86 -29.34 -0.73 -0.26
N ALA A 87 -30.43 -1.38 0.16
CA ALA A 87 -30.45 -2.11 1.43
C ALA A 87 -29.51 -3.33 1.39
N MET A 88 -29.45 -4.01 0.24
CA MET A 88 -28.51 -5.12 0.03
C MET A 88 -27.08 -4.62 -0.04
N LEU A 89 -26.84 -3.49 -0.71
CA LEU A 89 -25.51 -2.89 -0.81
C LEU A 89 -24.95 -2.56 0.58
N ASP A 90 -25.74 -1.89 1.42
CA ASP A 90 -25.37 -1.55 2.79
C ASP A 90 -25.09 -2.81 3.62
N PHE A 91 -25.97 -3.83 3.53
CA PHE A 91 -25.80 -5.11 4.22
C PHE A 91 -24.45 -5.80 3.93
N TRP A 92 -23.99 -5.74 2.67
CA TRP A 92 -22.71 -6.33 2.27
C TRP A 92 -21.54 -5.43 2.60
N ALA A 93 -21.66 -4.12 2.38
CA ALA A 93 -20.63 -3.16 2.75
C ALA A 93 -20.32 -3.24 4.26
N GLU A 94 -21.33 -3.30 5.13
CA GLU A 94 -21.13 -3.47 6.58
C GLU A 94 -20.37 -4.75 6.94
N ARG A 95 -20.61 -5.85 6.22
CA ARG A 95 -19.89 -7.12 6.44
C ARG A 95 -18.44 -7.02 6.01
N LEU A 96 -18.18 -6.43 4.86
CA LEU A 96 -16.83 -6.21 4.37
C LEU A 96 -16.06 -5.23 5.28
N MET A 97 -16.72 -4.20 5.83
CA MET A 97 -16.11 -3.29 6.81
C MET A 97 -15.73 -3.96 8.14
N ARG A 98 -16.25 -5.17 8.43
CA ARG A 98 -15.83 -5.93 9.61
C ARG A 98 -14.58 -6.77 9.36
N ASP A 99 -14.15 -6.92 8.11
CA ASP A 99 -12.92 -7.62 7.76
C ASP A 99 -11.71 -6.69 7.90
N GLU A 100 -10.97 -6.86 8.99
CA GLU A 100 -9.82 -6.00 9.32
C GLU A 100 -8.68 -6.07 8.29
N PRO A 101 -8.31 -7.24 7.72
CA PRO A 101 -7.32 -7.31 6.65
C PRO A 101 -7.73 -6.48 5.41
N LEU A 102 -8.98 -6.57 4.97
CA LEU A 102 -9.49 -5.74 3.88
C LEU A 102 -9.44 -4.25 4.21
N LEU A 103 -9.85 -3.86 5.42
CA LEU A 103 -9.77 -2.45 5.85
C LEU A 103 -8.33 -1.92 5.87
N SER A 104 -7.38 -2.71 6.37
CA SER A 104 -5.96 -2.37 6.37
C SER A 104 -5.42 -2.17 4.96
N PHE A 105 -5.80 -3.06 4.03
CA PHE A 105 -5.42 -2.95 2.63
C PHE A 105 -6.01 -1.71 1.95
N CYS A 106 -7.32 -1.47 2.13
CA CYS A 106 -8.00 -0.26 1.66
C CYS A 106 -7.34 1.01 2.23
N HIS A 107 -6.99 1.02 3.50
CA HIS A 107 -6.29 2.14 4.13
C HIS A 107 -4.94 2.42 3.48
N ALA A 108 -4.15 1.38 3.21
CA ALA A 108 -2.86 1.52 2.52
C ALA A 108 -3.02 2.04 1.08
N LEU A 109 -4.01 1.55 0.33
CA LEU A 109 -4.29 2.04 -1.02
C LEU A 109 -4.75 3.50 -1.04
N ALA A 110 -5.60 3.90 -0.09
CA ALA A 110 -6.04 5.29 0.06
C ALA A 110 -4.85 6.21 0.33
N ASN A 111 -3.93 5.80 1.21
CA ASN A 111 -2.68 6.53 1.46
C ASN A 111 -1.79 6.58 0.22
N GLU A 112 -1.63 5.48 -0.52
CA GLU A 112 -0.86 5.48 -1.76
C GLU A 112 -1.39 6.51 -2.76
N GLY A 113 -2.72 6.55 -2.95
CA GLY A 113 -3.36 7.52 -3.84
C GLY A 113 -3.13 8.97 -3.40
N LEU A 114 -3.33 9.27 -2.11
CA LEU A 114 -3.15 10.62 -1.56
C LEU A 114 -1.68 11.07 -1.56
N LEU A 115 -0.74 10.17 -1.25
CA LEU A 115 0.70 10.46 -1.31
C LEU A 115 1.15 10.71 -2.74
N ALA A 116 0.65 9.94 -3.71
CA ALA A 116 0.93 10.15 -5.13
C ALA A 116 0.42 11.53 -5.60
N GLU A 117 -0.80 11.93 -5.22
CA GLU A 117 -1.34 13.27 -5.48
C GLU A 117 -0.48 14.37 -4.84
N LYS A 118 -0.05 14.17 -3.59
CA LYS A 118 0.82 15.11 -2.87
C LYS A 118 2.18 15.28 -3.54
N PHE A 119 2.82 14.19 -3.98
CA PHE A 119 4.10 14.24 -4.68
C PHE A 119 3.99 14.90 -6.06
N GLN A 120 2.90 14.64 -6.80
CA GLN A 120 2.64 15.37 -8.03
C GLN A 120 2.55 16.88 -7.77
N LEU A 121 1.76 17.30 -6.78
CA LEU A 121 1.51 18.71 -6.49
C LEU A 121 2.74 19.45 -5.95
N ARG A 122 3.50 18.82 -5.04
CA ARG A 122 4.63 19.47 -4.34
C ARG A 122 5.98 19.27 -5.03
N ARG A 123 6.15 18.21 -5.82
CA ARG A 123 7.44 17.77 -6.37
C ARG A 123 7.41 17.48 -7.87
N ALA A 124 6.27 17.63 -8.54
CA ALA A 124 6.09 17.31 -9.97
C ALA A 124 6.46 15.85 -10.33
N ILE A 125 6.33 14.92 -9.38
CA ILE A 125 6.57 13.50 -9.60
C ILE A 125 5.28 12.88 -10.16
N ASP A 126 5.33 12.48 -11.44
CA ASP A 126 4.19 11.87 -12.12
C ASP A 126 3.79 10.54 -11.45
N PRO A 127 2.52 10.37 -11.02
CA PRO A 127 2.08 9.18 -10.31
C PRO A 127 1.87 7.96 -11.23
N VAL A 128 1.96 8.14 -12.54
CA VAL A 128 1.75 7.12 -13.56
C VAL A 128 3.02 6.88 -14.37
N LEU A 129 3.63 7.92 -14.95
CA LEU A 129 4.76 7.82 -15.89
C LEU A 129 6.04 8.42 -15.31
N SER A 130 6.64 7.75 -14.34
CA SER A 130 7.93 8.14 -13.77
C SER A 130 9.09 8.00 -14.77
N PRO A 131 10.21 8.72 -14.59
CA PRO A 131 11.40 8.56 -15.43
C PRO A 131 11.86 7.10 -15.57
N LEU A 132 11.94 6.35 -14.48
CA LEU A 132 12.31 4.93 -14.52
C LEU A 132 11.34 4.12 -15.38
N LEU A 133 10.03 4.39 -15.29
CA LEU A 133 9.06 3.66 -16.10
C LEU A 133 9.19 3.99 -17.60
N GLN A 134 9.55 5.23 -17.94
CA GLN A 134 9.86 5.62 -19.32
C GLN A 134 11.07 4.85 -19.86
N GLU A 135 12.12 4.70 -19.06
CA GLU A 135 13.31 3.92 -19.42
C GLU A 135 12.98 2.44 -19.63
N LEU A 136 12.15 1.85 -18.76
CA LEU A 136 11.72 0.45 -18.91
C LEU A 136 10.84 0.23 -20.14
N ILE A 137 9.97 1.18 -20.49
CA ILE A 137 9.18 1.15 -21.72
C ILE A 137 10.08 1.24 -22.95
N ALA A 138 11.15 2.03 -22.88
CA ALA A 138 12.15 2.19 -23.93
C ALA A 138 13.21 1.07 -23.95
N SER A 139 13.06 0.03 -23.12
CA SER A 139 14.02 -1.08 -23.05
C SER A 139 14.11 -1.85 -24.37
N ASP A 140 15.33 -2.24 -24.75
CA ASP A 140 15.58 -3.11 -25.90
C ASP A 140 15.08 -4.55 -25.68
N ASP A 141 14.75 -4.94 -24.45
CA ASP A 141 14.11 -6.22 -24.14
C ASP A 141 12.58 -6.08 -24.32
N PRO A 142 11.98 -6.70 -25.36
CA PRO A 142 10.55 -6.56 -25.63
C PRO A 142 9.66 -7.07 -24.50
N ALA A 143 10.14 -8.02 -23.69
CA ALA A 143 9.38 -8.54 -22.56
C ALA A 143 9.32 -7.52 -21.42
N ILE A 144 10.42 -6.82 -21.14
CA ILE A 144 10.47 -5.74 -20.14
C ILE A 144 9.61 -4.57 -20.61
N ALA A 145 9.73 -4.16 -21.87
CA ALA A 145 8.94 -3.05 -22.42
C ALA A 145 7.43 -3.35 -22.37
N SER A 146 7.02 -4.57 -22.75
CA SER A 146 5.62 -5.00 -22.68
C SER A 146 5.09 -5.05 -21.25
N LEU A 147 5.88 -5.55 -20.30
CA LEU A 147 5.53 -5.59 -18.88
C LEU A 147 5.41 -4.17 -18.30
N ALA A 148 6.32 -3.27 -18.67
CA ALA A 148 6.30 -1.87 -18.25
C ALA A 148 5.06 -1.14 -18.79
N MET A 149 4.70 -1.35 -20.06
CA MET A 149 3.46 -0.82 -20.64
C MET A 149 2.20 -1.34 -19.94
N SER A 150 2.19 -2.63 -19.58
CA SER A 150 1.09 -3.22 -18.81
C SER A 150 0.97 -2.61 -17.41
N ALA A 151 2.10 -2.44 -16.72
CA ALA A 151 2.18 -1.79 -15.42
C ALA A 151 1.73 -0.32 -15.49
N LEU A 152 2.13 0.43 -16.52
CA LEU A 152 1.68 1.81 -16.78
C LEU A 152 0.15 1.89 -16.89
N ALA A 153 -0.45 1.00 -17.70
CA ALA A 153 -1.90 0.97 -17.89
C ALA A 153 -2.64 0.63 -16.58
N ALA A 154 -2.12 -0.32 -15.80
CA ALA A 154 -2.69 -0.69 -14.50
C ALA A 154 -2.54 0.45 -13.47
N GLN A 155 -1.39 1.12 -13.44
CA GLN A 155 -1.14 2.27 -12.57
C GLN A 155 -2.06 3.45 -12.91
N SER A 156 -2.27 3.74 -14.20
CA SER A 156 -3.23 4.75 -14.65
C SER A 156 -4.65 4.43 -14.19
N ARG A 157 -5.09 3.17 -14.36
CA ARG A 157 -6.39 2.69 -13.85
C ARG A 157 -6.50 2.84 -12.35
N PHE A 158 -5.44 2.56 -11.59
CA PHE A 158 -5.43 2.77 -10.13
C PHE A 158 -5.60 4.23 -9.76
N ILE A 159 -4.85 5.16 -10.34
CA ILE A 159 -4.99 6.61 -10.04
C ILE A 159 -6.41 7.08 -10.34
N GLN A 160 -7.02 6.62 -11.43
CA GLN A 160 -8.41 6.95 -11.75
C GLN A 160 -9.41 6.30 -10.79
N SER A 161 -9.19 5.05 -10.39
CA SER A 161 -10.06 4.34 -9.44
C SER A 161 -9.98 4.97 -8.05
N GLN A 162 -8.80 5.41 -7.61
CA GLN A 162 -8.64 6.15 -6.37
C GLN A 162 -9.49 7.44 -6.34
N ARG A 163 -9.53 8.21 -7.44
CA ARG A 163 -10.39 9.41 -7.55
C ARG A 163 -11.89 9.09 -7.52
N ARG A 164 -12.27 7.92 -8.03
CA ARG A 164 -13.64 7.40 -7.99
C ARG A 164 -13.96 6.62 -6.70
N MET A 165 -12.97 6.45 -5.82
CA MET A 165 -13.05 5.62 -4.62
C MET A 165 -13.46 4.17 -4.94
N GLU A 166 -12.95 3.61 -6.03
CA GLU A 166 -13.24 2.24 -6.50
C GLU A 166 -12.09 1.29 -6.19
N LEU A 167 -12.43 0.03 -5.93
CA LEU A 167 -11.49 -1.09 -5.76
C LEU A 167 -12.03 -2.32 -6.50
N PRO A 168 -11.55 -2.56 -7.75
CA PRO A 168 -11.90 -3.78 -8.48
C PRO A 168 -11.49 -5.03 -7.71
N LEU A 169 -12.36 -6.05 -7.63
CA LEU A 169 -12.06 -7.30 -6.92
C LEU A 169 -10.80 -7.99 -7.45
N GLY A 170 -10.52 -7.87 -8.74
CA GLY A 170 -9.30 -8.41 -9.37
C GLY A 170 -7.99 -7.71 -8.97
N GLU A 171 -8.05 -6.57 -8.28
CA GLU A 171 -6.87 -5.87 -7.73
C GLU A 171 -6.57 -6.26 -6.27
N LEU A 172 -7.42 -7.09 -5.65
CA LEU A 172 -7.15 -7.64 -4.33
C LEU A 172 -6.05 -8.71 -4.41
N PRO A 173 -5.12 -8.76 -3.42
CA PRO A 173 -4.27 -9.92 -3.17
C PRO A 173 -5.09 -11.19 -3.01
N ALA A 174 -4.53 -12.35 -3.38
CA ALA A 174 -5.28 -13.61 -3.46
C ALA A 174 -6.00 -13.96 -2.15
N GLU A 175 -5.34 -13.78 -1.00
CA GLU A 175 -5.91 -14.07 0.31
C GLU A 175 -7.14 -13.20 0.59
N LEU A 176 -7.07 -11.91 0.27
CA LEU A 176 -8.19 -10.97 0.46
C LEU A 176 -9.31 -11.23 -0.55
N PHE A 177 -8.97 -11.50 -1.81
CA PHE A 177 -9.94 -11.87 -2.83
C PHE A 177 -10.76 -13.10 -2.39
N HIS A 178 -10.09 -14.18 -1.99
CA HIS A 178 -10.76 -15.39 -1.54
C HIS A 178 -11.56 -15.17 -0.25
N ALA A 179 -11.08 -14.36 0.69
CA ALA A 179 -11.82 -14.00 1.90
C ALA A 179 -13.13 -13.26 1.57
N VAL A 180 -13.09 -12.30 0.66
CA VAL A 180 -14.26 -11.53 0.18
C VAL A 180 -15.27 -12.45 -0.51
N ILE A 181 -14.82 -13.34 -1.40
CA ILE A 181 -15.71 -14.33 -2.03
C ILE A 181 -16.32 -15.29 -0.99
N ALA A 182 -15.55 -15.72 0.00
CA ALA A 182 -16.04 -16.59 1.08
C ALA A 182 -17.12 -15.89 1.94
N ILE A 183 -17.00 -14.58 2.18
CA ILE A 183 -18.07 -13.78 2.82
C ILE A 183 -19.34 -13.85 1.97
N GLY A 184 -19.22 -13.67 0.65
CA GLY A 184 -20.32 -13.82 -0.31
C GLY A 184 -21.00 -15.19 -0.24
N LEU A 185 -20.22 -16.27 -0.33
CA LEU A 185 -20.73 -17.65 -0.35
C LEU A 185 -21.48 -18.04 0.94
N ARG A 186 -21.02 -17.58 2.10
CA ARG A 186 -21.68 -17.81 3.40
C ARG A 186 -23.07 -17.20 3.49
N HIS A 187 -23.34 -16.18 2.69
CA HIS A 187 -24.56 -15.38 2.75
C HIS A 187 -25.33 -15.35 1.42
N ALA A 188 -24.97 -16.21 0.47
CA ALA A 188 -25.71 -16.39 -0.78
C ALA A 188 -27.15 -16.83 -0.47
N VAL A 189 -28.12 -16.14 -1.07
CA VAL A 189 -29.56 -16.31 -0.79
C VAL A 189 -30.15 -17.59 -1.38
N ASP A 190 -29.58 -18.08 -2.48
CA ASP A 190 -30.01 -19.29 -3.18
C ASP A 190 -28.82 -20.00 -3.86
N ASP A 191 -29.07 -21.21 -4.39
CA ASP A 191 -28.05 -22.02 -5.06
C ASP A 191 -27.58 -21.42 -6.39
N THR A 192 -28.38 -20.58 -7.04
CA THR A 192 -28.00 -19.91 -8.30
C THR A 192 -26.94 -18.84 -8.01
N ALA A 193 -27.17 -18.00 -7.00
CA ALA A 193 -26.23 -17.00 -6.54
C ALA A 193 -24.93 -17.63 -6.03
N ARG A 194 -25.03 -18.76 -5.30
CA ARG A 194 -23.87 -19.53 -4.85
C ARG A 194 -23.06 -20.05 -6.03
N ALA A 195 -23.69 -20.74 -6.99
CA ALA A 195 -23.01 -21.27 -8.18
C ALA A 195 -22.40 -20.16 -9.05
N ALA A 196 -22.99 -18.97 -9.08
CA ALA A 196 -22.42 -17.83 -9.77
C ALA A 196 -21.14 -17.31 -9.09
N LEU A 197 -21.16 -17.16 -7.75
CA LEU A 197 -19.98 -16.76 -6.96
C LEU A 197 -18.84 -17.78 -7.06
N GLU A 198 -19.13 -19.08 -7.06
CA GLU A 198 -18.12 -20.14 -7.19
C GLU A 198 -17.33 -20.07 -8.51
N ARG A 199 -17.89 -19.45 -9.55
CA ARG A 199 -17.21 -19.26 -10.84
C ARG A 199 -16.28 -18.05 -10.86
N VAL A 200 -16.45 -17.09 -9.95
CA VAL A 200 -15.65 -15.85 -9.93
C VAL A 200 -14.14 -16.14 -9.78
N PRO A 201 -13.71 -17.02 -8.85
CA PRO A 201 -12.29 -17.36 -8.71
C PRO A 201 -11.67 -17.99 -9.96
N LEU A 202 -12.44 -18.64 -10.83
CA LEU A 202 -11.91 -19.29 -12.04
C LEU A 202 -11.36 -18.29 -13.08
N ARG A 203 -11.68 -17.00 -12.93
CA ARG A 203 -11.21 -15.91 -13.80
C ARG A 203 -10.20 -14.99 -13.11
N TYR A 204 -9.86 -15.27 -11.86
CA TYR A 204 -8.93 -14.46 -11.09
C TYR A 204 -7.49 -14.75 -11.51
N ASP A 205 -6.76 -13.70 -11.85
CA ASP A 205 -5.33 -13.75 -12.14
C ASP A 205 -4.62 -12.64 -11.37
N GLU A 206 -4.05 -12.99 -10.22
CA GLU A 206 -3.30 -12.07 -9.38
C GLU A 206 -2.09 -11.46 -10.12
N ALA A 207 -1.46 -12.21 -11.03
CA ALA A 207 -0.28 -11.75 -11.77
C ALA A 207 -0.61 -10.68 -12.83
N ALA A 208 -1.90 -10.52 -13.16
CA ALA A 208 -2.43 -9.46 -14.00
C ALA A 208 -2.89 -8.21 -13.22
N SER A 209 -2.99 -8.30 -11.89
CA SER A 209 -3.25 -7.14 -11.03
C SER A 209 -2.12 -6.11 -11.12
N ARG A 210 -2.40 -4.86 -10.74
CA ARG A 210 -1.37 -3.82 -10.67
C ARG A 210 -0.21 -4.22 -9.76
N LEU A 211 -0.51 -4.76 -8.58
CA LEU A 211 0.52 -5.17 -7.62
C LEU A 211 1.36 -6.33 -8.16
N GLY A 212 0.74 -7.31 -8.81
CA GLY A 212 1.42 -8.41 -9.49
C GLY A 212 2.33 -7.93 -10.61
N LEU A 213 1.86 -6.99 -11.43
CA LEU A 213 2.66 -6.37 -12.51
C LEU A 213 3.86 -5.59 -11.96
N LEU A 214 3.67 -4.78 -10.90
CA LEU A 214 4.76 -4.03 -10.26
C LEU A 214 5.81 -4.98 -9.66
N ALA A 215 5.39 -6.03 -8.95
CA ALA A 215 6.29 -7.02 -8.38
C ALA A 215 7.12 -7.74 -9.46
N ARG A 216 6.48 -8.14 -10.56
CA ARG A 216 7.16 -8.76 -11.71
C ARG A 216 8.14 -7.80 -12.38
N LEU A 217 7.79 -6.52 -12.50
CA LEU A 217 8.67 -5.52 -13.11
C LEU A 217 9.91 -5.28 -12.25
N VAL A 218 9.74 -5.17 -10.92
CA VAL A 218 10.85 -5.10 -9.96
C VAL A 218 11.76 -6.34 -10.06
N ALA A 219 11.17 -7.54 -10.12
CA ALA A 219 11.95 -8.77 -10.28
C ALA A 219 12.73 -8.82 -11.60
N ALA A 220 12.16 -8.27 -12.68
CA ALA A 220 12.81 -8.20 -13.99
C ALA A 220 14.01 -7.24 -14.03
N MET A 221 14.04 -6.21 -13.19
CA MET A 221 15.15 -5.24 -13.10
C MET A 221 16.47 -5.87 -12.61
N ARG A 222 16.41 -6.99 -11.88
CA ARG A 222 17.59 -7.64 -11.25
C ARG A 222 18.44 -6.64 -10.46
N ARG A 223 19.71 -6.43 -10.85
CA ARG A 223 20.62 -5.46 -10.22
C ARG A 223 20.22 -3.99 -10.45
N GLY A 224 19.39 -3.72 -11.46
CA GLY A 224 18.83 -2.39 -11.73
C GLY A 224 17.75 -1.95 -10.73
N ALA A 225 17.28 -2.84 -9.84
CA ALA A 225 16.27 -2.51 -8.84
C ALA A 225 16.72 -1.40 -7.86
N VAL A 226 18.02 -1.13 -7.75
CA VAL A 226 18.54 0.00 -6.96
C VAL A 226 18.05 1.34 -7.51
N ALA A 227 17.88 1.48 -8.83
CA ALA A 227 17.32 2.69 -9.44
C ALA A 227 15.87 2.96 -8.96
N ALA A 228 15.14 1.89 -8.59
CA ALA A 228 13.80 2.03 -8.04
C ALA A 228 13.78 2.59 -6.60
N MET A 229 14.93 2.69 -5.91
CA MET A 229 15.02 3.20 -4.52
C MET A 229 15.09 4.74 -4.42
N ALA A 230 14.84 5.45 -5.52
CA ALA A 230 14.72 6.89 -5.56
C ALA A 230 13.29 7.29 -5.97
N ILE A 231 12.55 7.97 -5.09
CA ILE A 231 11.13 8.29 -5.28
C ILE A 231 10.91 9.22 -6.49
N ASP A 232 11.79 10.20 -6.68
CA ASP A 232 11.76 11.16 -7.80
C ASP A 232 12.02 10.51 -9.16
N HIS A 233 12.82 9.45 -9.19
CA HIS A 233 13.11 8.70 -10.41
C HIS A 233 12.11 7.57 -10.67
N ALA A 234 11.75 6.80 -9.63
CA ALA A 234 10.90 5.62 -9.74
C ALA A 234 9.40 5.92 -9.67
N GLY A 235 9.02 7.04 -9.05
CA GLY A 235 7.66 7.27 -8.57
C GLY A 235 7.31 6.38 -7.37
N LEU A 236 6.28 6.77 -6.60
CA LEU A 236 5.89 6.09 -5.36
C LEU A 236 5.58 4.59 -5.57
N ALA A 237 4.89 4.24 -6.66
CA ALA A 237 4.39 2.88 -6.86
C ALA A 237 5.52 1.85 -7.06
N LEU A 238 6.51 2.17 -7.90
CA LEU A 238 7.68 1.32 -8.12
C LEU A 238 8.64 1.36 -6.95
N PHE A 239 8.85 2.54 -6.35
CA PHE A 239 9.65 2.69 -5.15
C PHE A 239 9.16 1.79 -4.01
N ALA A 240 7.87 1.87 -3.68
CA ALA A 240 7.30 1.08 -2.60
C ALA A 240 7.41 -0.43 -2.89
N SER A 241 7.20 -0.83 -4.14
CA SER A 241 7.29 -2.24 -4.55
C SER A 241 8.73 -2.77 -4.49
N ALA A 242 9.70 -1.97 -4.93
CA ALA A 242 11.11 -2.32 -4.90
C ALA A 242 11.63 -2.40 -3.47
N LEU A 243 11.33 -1.40 -2.64
CA LEU A 243 11.75 -1.38 -1.25
C LEU A 243 11.11 -2.53 -0.44
N ALA A 244 9.84 -2.82 -0.68
CA ALA A 244 9.16 -3.97 -0.08
C ALA A 244 9.84 -5.29 -0.44
N ALA A 245 10.15 -5.51 -1.73
CA ALA A 245 10.84 -6.70 -2.20
C ALA A 245 12.26 -6.83 -1.59
N GLN A 246 13.01 -5.73 -1.55
CA GLN A 246 14.39 -5.71 -1.04
C GLN A 246 14.44 -5.95 0.48
N THR A 247 13.49 -5.40 1.23
CA THR A 247 13.46 -5.47 2.70
C THR A 247 12.59 -6.60 3.25
N ARG A 248 11.93 -7.36 2.35
CA ARG A 248 10.96 -8.42 2.71
C ARG A 248 9.87 -7.90 3.66
N GLN A 249 9.35 -6.73 3.32
CA GLN A 249 8.23 -6.10 4.03
C GLN A 249 6.96 -6.16 3.18
N PRO A 250 5.77 -6.19 3.81
CA PRO A 250 4.53 -5.92 3.10
C PRO A 250 4.62 -4.56 2.40
N ARG A 251 4.13 -4.48 1.16
CA ARG A 251 4.20 -3.25 0.37
C ARG A 251 3.37 -2.13 1.00
N GLU A 252 2.25 -2.49 1.61
CA GLU A 252 1.37 -1.62 2.38
C GLU A 252 2.13 -0.91 3.49
N SER A 253 2.98 -1.64 4.23
CA SER A 253 3.81 -1.06 5.29
C SER A 253 4.81 -0.05 4.74
N VAL A 254 5.36 -0.29 3.54
CA VAL A 254 6.27 0.66 2.89
C VAL A 254 5.54 1.91 2.42
N VAL A 255 4.35 1.77 1.83
CA VAL A 255 3.51 2.92 1.47
C VAL A 255 3.20 3.78 2.69
N LEU A 256 2.80 3.15 3.79
CA LEU A 256 2.48 3.86 5.03
C LEU A 256 3.72 4.52 5.65
N ALA A 257 4.90 3.92 5.51
CA ALA A 257 6.16 4.55 5.92
C ALA A 257 6.43 5.87 5.18
N CYS A 258 5.92 6.03 3.97
CA CYS A 258 6.02 7.28 3.21
C CYS A 258 5.00 8.36 3.64
N HIS A 259 4.24 8.15 4.71
CA HIS A 259 3.35 9.16 5.28
C HIS A 259 4.09 10.11 6.24
N GLU A 260 3.57 11.33 6.43
CA GLU A 260 4.11 12.26 7.44
C GLU A 260 4.01 11.62 8.84
N GLY A 261 5.08 11.75 9.64
CA GLY A 261 5.12 11.15 10.98
C GLY A 261 5.43 9.64 11.02
N GLN A 262 5.82 9.02 9.90
CA GLN A 262 6.33 7.64 9.83
C GLN A 262 7.83 7.60 9.44
N GLY A 263 8.54 8.66 9.80
CA GLY A 263 9.91 8.91 9.36
C GLY A 263 10.91 7.88 9.89
N ALA A 264 10.76 7.39 11.12
CA ALA A 264 11.68 6.41 11.68
C ALA A 264 11.58 5.08 10.90
N ARG A 265 10.35 4.62 10.63
CA ARG A 265 10.08 3.42 9.82
C ARG A 265 10.62 3.56 8.40
N LEU A 266 10.40 4.69 7.72
CA LEU A 266 10.93 4.92 6.38
C LEU A 266 12.46 4.89 6.36
N ALA A 267 13.07 5.62 7.29
CA ALA A 267 14.51 5.70 7.37
C ALA A 267 15.11 4.30 7.60
N LEU A 268 14.57 3.53 8.55
CA LEU A 268 15.00 2.16 8.82
C LEU A 268 14.81 1.25 7.60
N ALA A 269 13.70 1.39 6.86
CA ALA A 269 13.45 0.61 5.66
C ALA A 269 14.52 0.87 4.60
N LEU A 270 14.81 2.14 4.33
CA LEU A 270 15.87 2.53 3.40
C LEU A 270 17.25 2.07 3.85
N ARG A 271 17.55 2.18 5.15
CA ARG A 271 18.82 1.69 5.69
C ARG A 271 18.97 0.19 5.57
N SER A 272 17.89 -0.56 5.84
CA SER A 272 17.88 -2.02 5.68
C SER A 272 18.00 -2.48 4.23
N ALA A 273 17.60 -1.63 3.27
CA ALA A 273 17.84 -1.83 1.85
C ALA A 273 19.27 -1.50 1.40
N GLY A 274 20.13 -1.04 2.33
CA GLY A 274 21.54 -0.75 2.07
C GLY A 274 21.84 0.67 1.60
N LEU A 275 20.85 1.58 1.62
CA LEU A 275 21.09 2.96 1.21
C LEU A 275 22.06 3.68 2.18
N SER A 276 22.88 4.55 1.60
CA SER A 276 23.76 5.45 2.34
C SER A 276 22.99 6.63 2.94
N LEU A 277 23.56 7.28 3.95
CA LEU A 277 22.92 8.42 4.62
C LEU A 277 22.47 9.52 3.64
N PRO A 278 23.30 9.97 2.67
CA PRO A 278 22.87 11.00 1.72
C PRO A 278 21.71 10.55 0.82
N GLU A 279 21.64 9.26 0.48
CA GLU A 279 20.52 8.72 -0.30
C GLU A 279 19.24 8.69 0.51
N ILE A 280 19.32 8.30 1.79
CA ILE A 280 18.19 8.32 2.74
C ILE A 280 17.69 9.76 2.92
N GLU A 281 18.60 10.73 3.15
CA GLU A 281 18.25 12.14 3.33
C GLU A 281 17.48 12.71 2.14
N ARG A 282 17.90 12.36 0.91
CA ARG A 282 17.18 12.77 -0.31
C ARG A 282 15.74 12.27 -0.32
N GLN A 283 15.51 11.00 0.02
CA GLN A 283 14.15 10.45 0.06
C GLN A 283 13.33 11.09 1.18
N TYR A 284 13.94 11.31 2.33
CA TYR A 284 13.30 11.91 3.50
C TYR A 284 12.78 13.33 3.21
N LEU A 285 13.60 14.15 2.54
CA LEU A 285 13.23 15.52 2.14
C LEU A 285 12.08 15.57 1.12
N LEU A 286 11.89 14.51 0.33
CA LEU A 286 10.75 14.40 -0.59
C LEU A 286 9.45 14.14 0.18
N VAL A 287 9.50 13.27 1.20
CA VAL A 287 8.35 12.86 2.00
C VAL A 287 7.92 13.93 3.00
N GLU A 288 8.86 14.39 3.83
CA GLU A 288 8.60 15.32 4.93
C GLU A 288 9.71 16.40 5.01
N PRO A 289 9.55 17.53 4.30
CA PRO A 289 10.60 18.55 4.19
C PRO A 289 10.98 19.22 5.51
N ALA A 290 10.08 19.20 6.49
CA ALA A 290 10.26 19.81 7.80
C ALA A 290 10.80 18.84 8.86
N ALA A 291 10.84 17.53 8.57
CA ALA A 291 11.28 16.55 9.54
C ALA A 291 12.80 16.52 9.66
N ARG A 292 13.27 16.31 10.89
CA ARG A 292 14.68 16.05 11.15
C ARG A 292 14.89 14.55 11.10
N MET A 293 15.70 14.11 10.15
CA MET A 293 16.10 12.71 10.09
C MET A 293 16.93 12.35 11.33
N PRO A 294 16.67 11.20 11.98
CA PRO A 294 17.53 10.71 13.04
C PRO A 294 18.93 10.42 12.49
N ARG A 295 19.93 11.27 12.82
CA ARG A 295 21.34 11.09 12.39
C ARG A 295 21.93 9.74 12.82
N ALA A 296 21.36 9.19 13.89
CA ALA A 296 21.43 7.81 14.36
C ALA A 296 21.54 6.75 13.25
N ILE A 297 20.81 6.96 12.16
CA ILE A 297 20.68 5.92 11.16
C ILE A 297 21.95 5.66 10.37
N ALA A 298 22.89 6.61 10.39
CA ALA A 298 24.18 6.50 9.74
C ALA A 298 25.06 5.40 10.35
N THR A 299 24.94 5.16 11.66
CA THR A 299 25.79 4.23 12.40
C THR A 299 25.23 2.80 12.42
N LEU A 300 23.95 2.63 12.09
CA LEU A 300 23.32 1.30 12.03
C LEU A 300 23.78 0.50 10.81
N SER A 301 24.06 -0.80 10.98
CA SER A 301 24.21 -1.70 9.83
C SER A 301 22.85 -1.97 9.17
N PRO A 302 22.81 -2.31 7.87
CA PRO A 302 21.58 -2.71 7.18
C PRO A 302 20.85 -3.88 7.88
N GLU A 303 21.60 -4.89 8.35
CA GLU A 303 21.07 -6.06 9.05
C GLU A 303 20.45 -5.67 10.40
N HIS A 304 21.08 -4.74 11.11
CA HIS A 304 20.56 -4.25 12.38
C HIS A 304 19.28 -3.45 12.20
N ALA A 305 19.23 -2.56 11.19
CA ALA A 305 18.01 -1.84 10.82
C ALA A 305 16.87 -2.80 10.44
N ALA A 306 17.17 -3.87 9.69
CA ALA A 306 16.21 -4.91 9.35
C ALA A 306 15.68 -5.63 10.60
N THR A 307 16.55 -5.90 11.57
CA THR A 307 16.20 -6.56 12.84
C THR A 307 15.27 -5.67 13.68
N MET A 308 15.56 -4.37 13.76
CA MET A 308 14.70 -3.39 14.45
C MET A 308 13.29 -3.34 13.84
N LEU A 309 13.19 -3.27 12.50
CA LEU A 309 11.90 -3.31 11.79
C LEU A 309 11.14 -4.63 12.01
N ALA A 310 11.85 -5.76 12.01
CA ALA A 310 11.24 -7.06 12.25
C ALA A 310 10.70 -7.19 13.68
N ALA A 311 11.44 -6.71 14.68
CA ALA A 311 11.04 -6.74 16.08
C ALA A 311 9.79 -5.89 16.34
N SER A 312 9.70 -4.71 15.73
CA SER A 312 8.53 -3.83 15.76
C SER A 312 7.26 -4.53 15.26
N ARG A 313 7.35 -5.24 14.12
CA ARG A 313 6.20 -5.99 13.55
C ARG A 313 5.74 -7.13 14.44
N ALA A 314 6.65 -7.79 15.16
CA ALA A 314 6.27 -8.90 16.05
C ALA A 314 5.56 -8.42 17.33
N ALA A 315 5.69 -7.14 17.67
CA ALA A 315 5.10 -6.53 18.85
C ALA A 315 3.76 -5.81 18.56
N SER A 316 3.37 -5.69 17.29
CA SER A 316 2.13 -5.04 16.81
C SER A 316 1.11 -6.08 16.39
#